data_AF-A0A151JBB1-F1
#
_entry.id   AF-A0A151JBB1-F1
#
_cell.length_a   1.000
_cell.length_b   1.000
_cell.length_c   1.000
_cell.angle_alpha   90.00
_cell.angle_beta   90.00
_cell.angle_gamma   90.00
#
_symmetry.space_group_name_H-M   'P 1'
#
loop_
_entity.id
_entity.type
_entity.pdbx_description
1 polymer ?
#
loop_
_entity_poly.entity_id
_entity_poly.type
_entity_poly.pdbx_seq_one_letter_code
_entity_poly.pdbx_strand_id
1 'polypeptide(L)'
;MLIIITSSSLLVIFFLPSLPGPKFLDQHLQNISCASLSHCDMEYHASVIALCNGTIDTTCHWICENTNFSVRLSFHINQNKAIISSDSTCLLNINQTLLCQRSVTNNYNCNITCGNFENQCVYISITFWIFILLWCLGEISYYTSLGINDAICFDILGQAKQLKIGKQRLWATMGYGVAACLSGYMVDLWSHEEIYKTYTLMLIPAAIFICIDLICCIKLKMSFKSGSTTILKDVIMLLKSKSIIIFLCFATFLGILDSIKRNFLLWYVEDLAVTTNYMSKIKLIEGLITLAETFGGEIVFLFFSGKIMNKLGYTYTLIFCFICYSFRLGLISLSPMPWWILPIELLLHGPSYALCIATIITYANSVTPPGASATIQGLVQSVHDGFGYLIGSLVVGVSYAKFGGTITMRIFSVFAAFFAIAYFLFHILYLKHKTSDFSFIVDSRNNIEWKKPDDAQKHCVVAEIDA
;
A
#
# COMPACT_ATOMS: atom_id res chain seq x y z
N MET A 1 -2.78 -20.25 -16.91
CA MET A 1 -2.26 -20.87 -15.67
C MET A 1 -2.10 -19.83 -14.57
N LEU A 2 -1.28 -18.78 -14.75
CA LEU A 2 -1.03 -17.76 -13.71
C LEU A 2 -2.31 -17.09 -13.18
N ILE A 3 -3.23 -16.67 -14.07
CA ILE A 3 -4.53 -16.08 -13.68
C ILE A 3 -5.35 -17.02 -12.77
N ILE A 4 -5.33 -18.33 -13.05
CA ILE A 4 -6.02 -19.34 -12.24
C ILE A 4 -5.36 -19.43 -10.86
N ILE A 5 -4.02 -19.41 -10.79
CA ILE A 5 -3.28 -19.45 -9.53
C ILE A 5 -3.57 -18.19 -8.69
N THR A 6 -3.51 -17.00 -9.29
CA THR A 6 -3.87 -15.74 -8.61
C THR A 6 -5.31 -15.77 -8.09
N SER A 7 -6.26 -16.14 -8.95
CA SER A 7 -7.68 -16.13 -8.58
C SER A 7 -8.01 -17.17 -7.51
N SER A 8 -7.48 -18.39 -7.64
CA SER A 8 -7.74 -19.46 -6.67
C SER A 8 -7.11 -19.18 -5.31
N SER A 9 -5.86 -18.69 -5.27
CA SER A 9 -5.20 -18.33 -4.01
C SER A 9 -5.95 -17.23 -3.25
N LEU A 10 -6.40 -16.18 -3.95
CA LEU A 10 -7.17 -15.09 -3.34
C LEU A 10 -8.58 -15.53 -2.90
N LEU A 11 -9.25 -16.39 -3.67
CA LEU A 11 -10.58 -16.91 -3.28
C LEU A 11 -10.51 -17.82 -2.05
N VAL A 12 -9.50 -18.70 -1.98
CA VAL A 12 -9.34 -19.65 -0.85
C VAL A 12 -9.12 -18.92 0.47
N ILE A 13 -8.48 -17.74 0.45
CA ILE A 13 -8.28 -16.91 1.65
C ILE A 13 -9.61 -16.58 2.35
N PHE A 14 -10.70 -16.34 1.60
CA PHE A 14 -12.01 -16.03 2.18
C PHE A 14 -12.70 -17.22 2.85
N PHE A 15 -12.23 -18.44 2.57
CA PHE A 15 -12.73 -19.67 3.19
C PHE A 15 -11.85 -20.18 4.33
N LEU A 16 -10.75 -19.49 4.64
CA LEU A 16 -9.96 -19.82 5.81
C LEU A 16 -10.79 -19.59 7.08
N PRO A 17 -10.80 -20.56 8.02
CA PRO A 17 -11.56 -20.40 9.26
C PRO A 17 -11.00 -19.21 10.03
N SER A 18 -11.88 -18.36 10.58
CA SER A 18 -11.45 -17.32 11.50
C SER A 18 -10.72 -17.96 12.68
N LEU A 19 -9.66 -17.32 13.17
CA LEU A 19 -9.03 -17.77 14.41
C LEU A 19 -10.09 -17.72 15.51
N PRO A 20 -10.36 -18.82 16.23
CA PRO A 20 -11.33 -18.81 17.31
C PRO A 20 -10.83 -17.84 18.38
N GLY A 21 -11.49 -16.68 18.50
CA GLY A 21 -11.34 -15.84 19.68
C GLY A 21 -11.78 -16.63 20.91
N PRO A 22 -11.20 -16.39 22.09
CA PRO A 22 -11.68 -17.02 23.31
C PRO A 22 -13.15 -16.64 23.51
N LYS A 23 -13.98 -17.63 23.86
CA LYS A 23 -15.39 -17.38 24.13
C LYS A 23 -15.50 -16.78 25.52
N PHE A 24 -16.14 -15.62 25.64
CA PHE A 24 -16.66 -15.19 26.92
C PHE A 24 -17.71 -16.21 27.37
N LEU A 25 -17.62 -16.68 28.61
CA LEU A 25 -18.72 -17.44 29.20
C LEU A 25 -19.86 -16.43 29.41
N ASP A 26 -20.95 -16.57 28.65
CA ASP A 26 -22.21 -15.83 28.87
C ASP A 26 -22.74 -16.14 30.27
N GLN A 27 -22.20 -15.47 31.26
CA GLN A 27 -22.91 -15.16 32.48
C GLN A 27 -23.17 -13.67 32.42
N HIS A 28 -24.41 -13.26 32.63
CA HIS A 28 -24.76 -11.88 32.91
C HIS A 28 -23.84 -11.37 34.03
N LEU A 29 -22.75 -10.68 33.68
CA LEU A 29 -21.77 -10.10 34.60
C LEU A 29 -22.38 -8.82 35.20
N GLN A 30 -23.46 -8.98 35.96
CA GLN A 30 -24.07 -7.93 36.77
C GLN A 30 -23.29 -7.85 38.09
N ASN A 31 -22.96 -6.63 38.54
CA ASN A 31 -22.35 -6.33 39.84
C ASN A 31 -20.90 -6.77 40.10
N ILE A 32 -20.02 -6.86 39.08
CA ILE A 32 -18.57 -6.95 39.33
C ILE A 32 -17.97 -5.56 39.51
N SER A 33 -17.50 -5.28 40.71
CA SER A 33 -16.70 -4.10 41.02
C SER A 33 -15.30 -4.24 40.43
N CYS A 34 -14.90 -3.30 39.58
CA CYS A 34 -13.54 -3.19 39.06
C CYS A 34 -12.48 -3.00 40.18
N ALA A 35 -12.87 -2.62 41.39
CA ALA A 35 -11.97 -2.49 42.54
C ALA A 35 -11.45 -3.83 43.12
N SER A 36 -12.05 -4.97 42.74
CA SER A 36 -11.57 -6.30 43.18
C SER A 36 -10.45 -6.87 42.28
N LEU A 37 -10.10 -6.18 41.21
CA LEU A 37 -9.09 -6.62 40.25
C LEU A 37 -7.70 -6.10 40.65
N SER A 38 -6.70 -6.97 40.53
CA SER A 38 -5.29 -6.64 40.78
C SER A 38 -4.67 -5.88 39.60
N HIS A 39 -3.56 -5.18 39.84
CA HIS A 39 -2.78 -4.55 38.78
C HIS A 39 -1.88 -5.57 38.09
N CYS A 40 -1.79 -5.51 36.76
CA CYS A 40 -0.82 -6.32 36.05
C CYS A 40 0.60 -5.79 36.33
N ASP A 41 1.53 -6.68 36.64
CA ASP A 41 2.96 -6.36 36.53
C ASP A 41 3.29 -6.20 35.04
N MET A 42 3.65 -4.97 34.64
CA MET A 42 3.84 -4.62 33.23
C MET A 42 5.09 -5.29 32.61
N GLU A 43 6.13 -5.61 33.38
CA GLU A 43 7.30 -6.33 32.86
C GLU A 43 6.96 -7.80 32.63
N TYR A 44 6.27 -8.42 33.59
CA TYR A 44 5.81 -9.79 33.47
C TYR A 44 4.76 -9.92 32.36
N HIS A 45 3.77 -9.04 32.30
CA HIS A 45 2.73 -9.01 31.27
C HIS A 45 3.31 -8.87 29.86
N ALA A 46 4.26 -7.94 29.65
CA ALA A 46 4.94 -7.79 28.37
C ALA A 46 5.71 -9.07 27.96
N SER A 47 6.36 -9.74 28.92
CA SER A 47 7.07 -10.99 28.66
C SER A 47 6.14 -12.15 28.29
N VAL A 48 4.99 -12.27 28.96
CA VAL A 48 4.01 -13.34 28.77
C VAL A 48 3.26 -13.18 27.45
N ILE A 49 2.94 -11.94 27.08
CA ILE A 49 2.38 -11.62 25.76
C ILE A 49 3.39 -11.93 24.64
N ALA A 50 4.66 -11.56 24.81
CA ALA A 50 5.71 -11.88 23.84
C ALA A 50 5.90 -13.40 23.69
N LEU A 51 5.74 -14.16 24.77
CA LEU A 51 5.82 -15.62 24.81
C LEU A 51 4.52 -16.32 24.37
N CYS A 52 3.45 -15.57 24.11
CA CYS A 52 2.14 -16.09 23.71
C CYS A 52 1.57 -17.16 24.64
N ASN A 53 1.80 -16.99 25.94
CA ASN A 53 1.41 -17.96 26.96
C ASN A 53 -0.01 -17.68 27.49
N GLY A 54 -1.00 -17.74 26.59
CA GLY A 54 -2.43 -17.71 26.94
C GLY A 54 -2.99 -16.40 27.51
N THR A 55 -2.22 -15.31 27.52
CA THR A 55 -2.68 -14.00 28.02
C THR A 55 -3.16 -13.14 26.86
N ILE A 56 -4.35 -12.54 26.99
CA ILE A 56 -4.94 -11.69 25.96
C ILE A 56 -5.55 -10.43 26.56
N ASP A 57 -5.33 -9.30 25.88
CA ASP A 57 -5.84 -8.01 26.30
C ASP A 57 -7.16 -7.69 25.61
N THR A 58 -8.05 -7.01 26.31
CA THR A 58 -9.26 -6.43 25.73
C THR A 58 -9.67 -5.17 26.50
N THR A 59 -10.43 -4.31 25.83
CA THR A 59 -11.04 -3.16 26.46
C THR A 59 -12.47 -3.51 26.84
N CYS A 60 -12.80 -3.39 28.12
CA CYS A 60 -14.16 -3.59 28.61
C CYS A 60 -14.81 -2.24 28.95
N HIS A 61 -16.08 -2.10 28.59
CA HIS A 61 -16.89 -0.92 28.79
C HIS A 61 -17.90 -1.21 29.90
N TRP A 62 -17.86 -0.38 30.94
CA TRP A 62 -18.88 -0.36 31.98
C TRP A 62 -19.91 0.69 31.58
N ILE A 63 -21.13 0.21 31.34
CA ILE A 63 -22.29 1.02 31.03
C ILE A 63 -23.14 1.06 32.29
N CYS A 64 -23.08 2.18 33.02
CA CYS A 64 -23.84 2.39 34.25
C CYS A 64 -24.85 3.53 34.03
N GLU A 65 -25.92 3.59 34.82
CA GLU A 65 -27.01 4.57 34.63
C GLU A 65 -26.55 6.04 34.54
N ASN A 66 -25.48 6.42 35.25
CA ASN A 66 -25.02 7.82 35.33
C ASN A 66 -23.60 8.08 34.80
N THR A 67 -22.80 7.03 34.56
CA THR A 67 -21.41 7.17 34.11
C THR A 67 -20.99 5.97 33.29
N ASN A 68 -20.56 6.21 32.05
CA ASN A 68 -19.94 5.20 31.21
C ASN A 68 -18.43 5.38 31.25
N PHE A 69 -17.70 4.29 31.43
CA PHE A 69 -16.24 4.31 31.38
C PHE A 69 -15.70 3.02 30.77
N SER A 70 -14.51 3.09 30.21
CA SER A 70 -13.82 1.95 29.62
C SER A 70 -12.51 1.69 30.34
N VAL A 71 -12.21 0.41 30.57
CA VAL A 71 -10.98 -0.03 31.22
C VAL A 71 -10.33 -1.12 30.39
N ARG A 72 -9.02 -1.05 30.24
CA ARG A 72 -8.22 -2.11 29.63
C ARG A 72 -7.89 -3.19 30.65
N LEU A 73 -8.29 -4.41 30.32
CA LEU A 73 -8.07 -5.61 31.12
C LEU A 73 -7.20 -6.59 30.35
N SER A 74 -6.34 -7.30 31.08
CA SER A 74 -5.65 -8.49 30.59
C SER A 74 -6.28 -9.73 31.20
N PHE A 75 -6.52 -10.74 30.37
CA PHE A 75 -7.11 -12.02 30.74
C PHE A 75 -6.10 -13.14 30.56
N HIS A 76 -5.93 -13.97 31.58
CA HIS A 76 -5.25 -15.24 31.46
C HIS A 76 -6.26 -16.33 31.07
N ILE A 77 -6.12 -16.88 29.88
CA ILE A 77 -7.07 -17.84 29.32
C ILE A 77 -6.75 -19.24 29.82
N ASN A 78 -7.76 -19.87 30.40
CA ASN A 78 -7.73 -21.27 30.74
C ASN A 78 -8.74 -22.01 29.86
N GLN A 79 -8.28 -23.00 29.08
CA GLN A 79 -9.14 -23.80 28.18
C GLN A 79 -9.99 -22.98 27.18
N ASN A 80 -9.42 -21.96 26.52
CA ASN A 80 -10.10 -21.06 25.56
C ASN A 80 -11.30 -20.26 26.12
N LYS A 81 -11.40 -20.12 27.45
CA LYS A 81 -12.43 -19.33 28.12
C LYS A 81 -11.80 -18.14 28.83
N ALA A 82 -12.40 -16.97 28.65
CA ALA A 82 -12.07 -15.78 29.42
C ALA A 82 -13.05 -15.65 30.60
N ILE A 83 -12.52 -15.62 31.82
CA ILE A 83 -13.29 -15.45 33.07
C ILE A 83 -12.78 -14.19 33.76
N ILE A 84 -13.69 -13.32 34.19
CA ILE A 84 -13.34 -12.17 35.04
C ILE A 84 -13.24 -12.67 36.49
N SER A 85 -12.02 -12.73 37.02
CA SER A 85 -11.71 -13.09 38.42
C SER A 85 -10.46 -12.36 38.88
N SER A 86 -10.31 -12.12 40.19
CA SER A 86 -9.10 -11.51 40.76
C SER A 86 -7.81 -12.23 40.36
N ASP A 87 -7.91 -13.53 40.08
CA ASP A 87 -6.78 -14.42 39.81
C ASP A 87 -6.49 -14.58 38.31
N SER A 88 -7.49 -14.33 37.45
CA SER A 88 -7.39 -14.52 35.99
C SER A 88 -7.46 -13.21 35.20
N THR A 89 -7.76 -12.08 35.86
CA THR A 89 -7.84 -10.76 35.22
C THR A 89 -7.12 -9.69 36.00
N CYS A 90 -6.40 -8.83 35.29
CA CYS A 90 -5.69 -7.71 35.88
C CYS A 90 -5.86 -6.42 35.07
N LEU A 91 -5.72 -5.28 35.76
CA LEU A 91 -5.88 -3.93 35.23
C LEU A 91 -4.57 -3.43 34.62
N LEU A 92 -4.63 -2.97 33.36
CA LEU A 92 -3.46 -2.45 32.63
C LEU A 92 -3.17 -0.96 32.87
N ASN A 93 -4.15 -0.18 33.35
CA ASN A 93 -3.99 1.27 33.52
C ASN A 93 -4.32 1.73 34.94
N ILE A 94 -3.32 2.31 35.61
CA ILE A 94 -3.38 2.76 37.01
C ILE A 94 -4.28 4.00 37.15
N ASN A 95 -4.35 4.89 36.15
CA ASN A 95 -5.07 6.16 36.27
C ASN A 95 -6.60 6.04 36.11
N GLN A 96 -7.11 4.90 35.64
CA GLN A 96 -8.55 4.66 35.49
C GLN A 96 -9.21 4.13 36.78
N THR A 97 -8.43 3.85 37.82
CA THR A 97 -8.88 3.35 39.13
C THR A 97 -9.79 4.32 39.89
N LEU A 98 -9.58 5.64 39.77
CA LEU A 98 -10.43 6.66 40.38
C LEU A 98 -11.90 6.56 39.94
N LEU A 99 -12.15 6.09 38.71
CA LEU A 99 -13.49 5.85 38.18
C LEU A 99 -14.08 4.54 38.75
N CYS A 100 -13.24 3.51 38.92
CA CYS A 100 -13.63 2.23 39.50
C CYS A 100 -13.94 2.30 41.01
N GLN A 101 -13.29 3.18 41.77
CA GLN A 101 -13.50 3.31 43.23
C GLN A 101 -14.73 4.16 43.59
N ARG A 102 -15.13 5.09 42.71
CA ARG A 102 -16.30 5.96 42.90
C ARG A 102 -17.64 5.25 42.69
N SER A 103 -17.66 4.13 41.95
CA SER A 103 -18.87 3.34 41.68
C SER A 103 -19.27 2.40 42.83
N VAL A 104 -18.32 1.96 43.65
CA VAL A 104 -18.55 1.07 44.81
C VAL A 104 -19.39 1.76 45.89
N THR A 105 -19.22 3.05 46.09
CA THR A 105 -19.95 3.80 47.13
C THR A 105 -21.43 4.02 46.81
N ASN A 106 -21.86 3.89 45.55
CA ASN A 106 -23.19 4.32 45.11
C ASN A 106 -24.08 3.18 44.56
N ASN A 107 -23.63 1.92 44.62
CA ASN A 107 -24.45 0.74 44.29
C ASN A 107 -25.11 0.81 42.89
N TYR A 108 -24.36 1.21 41.87
CA TYR A 108 -24.87 1.31 40.50
C TYR A 108 -24.88 -0.08 39.83
N ASN A 109 -26.04 -0.47 39.28
CA ASN A 109 -26.13 -1.61 38.37
C ASN A 109 -25.41 -1.23 37.06
N CYS A 110 -24.22 -1.79 36.85
CA CYS A 110 -23.44 -1.59 35.63
C CYS A 110 -23.49 -2.85 34.77
N ASN A 111 -23.73 -2.68 33.47
CA ASN A 111 -23.55 -3.75 32.50
C ASN A 111 -22.13 -3.67 31.93
N ILE A 112 -21.46 -4.82 31.79
CA ILE A 112 -20.09 -4.89 31.30
C ILE A 112 -20.13 -5.48 29.89
N THR A 113 -19.60 -4.73 28.92
CA THR A 113 -19.42 -5.20 27.55
C THR A 113 -17.94 -5.16 27.20
N CYS A 114 -17.34 -6.31 26.94
CA CYS A 114 -15.95 -6.38 26.49
C CYS A 114 -15.88 -6.36 24.97
N GLY A 115 -14.94 -5.57 24.45
CA GLY A 115 -14.59 -5.55 23.04
C GLY A 115 -13.89 -6.84 22.60
N ASN A 116 -13.57 -6.90 21.32
CA ASN A 116 -12.82 -8.02 20.78
C ASN A 116 -11.41 -8.09 21.37
N PHE A 117 -10.94 -9.32 21.54
CA PHE A 117 -9.63 -9.63 22.09
C PHE A 117 -8.50 -9.23 21.13
N GLU A 118 -7.51 -8.50 21.62
CA GLU A 118 -6.29 -8.15 20.89
C GLU A 118 -5.36 -9.38 20.83
N ASN A 119 -5.53 -10.21 19.80
CA ASN A 119 -4.70 -11.39 19.58
C ASN A 119 -3.32 -10.99 19.06
N GLN A 120 -2.33 -10.85 19.93
CA GLN A 120 -0.95 -10.54 19.52
C GLN A 120 -0.17 -11.77 19.01
N CYS A 121 -0.77 -12.96 19.10
CA CYS A 121 -0.12 -14.26 18.88
C CYS A 121 -0.63 -15.01 17.64
N VAL A 122 -1.14 -14.26 16.65
CA VAL A 122 -1.73 -14.83 15.42
C VAL A 122 -0.72 -15.69 14.66
N TYR A 123 0.57 -15.37 14.74
CA TYR A 123 1.65 -16.04 14.02
C TYR A 123 1.95 -17.48 14.47
N ILE A 124 1.41 -17.92 15.61
CA ILE A 124 1.52 -19.33 16.07
C ILE A 124 0.54 -20.24 15.32
N SER A 125 -0.57 -19.67 14.83
CA SER A 125 -1.62 -20.45 14.18
C SER A 125 -1.19 -20.94 12.80
N ILE A 126 -1.52 -22.20 12.48
CA ILE A 126 -1.33 -22.73 11.13
C ILE A 126 -2.16 -21.97 10.09
N THR A 127 -3.34 -21.46 10.48
CA THR A 127 -4.19 -20.65 9.60
C THR A 127 -3.48 -19.38 9.14
N PHE A 128 -2.67 -18.77 10.01
CA PHE A 128 -1.87 -17.58 9.66
C PHE A 128 -0.82 -17.92 8.60
N TRP A 129 -0.07 -19.02 8.77
CA TRP A 129 0.94 -19.42 7.80
C TRP A 129 0.34 -19.85 6.45
N ILE A 130 -0.83 -20.49 6.47
CA ILE A 130 -1.58 -20.80 5.24
C ILE A 130 -2.02 -19.50 4.55
N PHE A 131 -2.54 -18.53 5.30
CA PHE A 131 -2.89 -17.21 4.77
C PHE A 131 -1.68 -16.53 4.10
N ILE A 132 -0.53 -16.48 4.79
CA ILE A 132 0.71 -15.89 4.25
C ILE A 132 1.14 -16.59 2.96
N LEU A 133 1.11 -17.92 2.94
CA LEU A 133 1.50 -18.69 1.77
C LEU A 133 0.57 -18.43 0.58
N LEU A 134 -0.75 -18.41 0.79
CA LEU A 134 -1.71 -18.11 -0.26
C LEU A 134 -1.59 -16.67 -0.76
N TRP A 135 -1.41 -15.71 0.15
CA TRP A 135 -1.21 -14.30 -0.21
C TRP A 135 0.06 -14.11 -1.05
N CYS A 136 1.18 -14.70 -0.63
CA CYS A 136 2.43 -14.66 -1.38
C CYS A 136 2.29 -15.29 -2.77
N LEU A 137 1.67 -16.46 -2.89
CA LEU A 137 1.44 -17.11 -4.19
C LEU A 137 0.52 -16.28 -5.10
N GLY A 138 -0.50 -15.65 -4.52
CA GLY A 138 -1.42 -14.75 -5.22
C GLY A 138 -0.72 -13.52 -5.78
N GLU A 139 0.03 -12.79 -4.94
CA GLU A 139 0.76 -11.59 -5.34
C GLU A 139 1.84 -11.89 -6.39
N ILE A 140 2.66 -12.94 -6.18
CA ILE A 140 3.70 -13.32 -7.16
C ILE A 140 3.07 -13.61 -8.52
N SER A 141 1.97 -14.37 -8.53
CA SER A 141 1.27 -14.72 -9.77
C SER A 141 0.59 -13.51 -10.41
N TYR A 142 0.06 -12.57 -9.61
CA TYR A 142 -0.56 -11.34 -10.07
C TYR A 142 0.46 -10.44 -10.79
N TYR A 143 1.58 -10.13 -10.14
CA TYR A 143 2.63 -9.28 -10.73
C TYR A 143 3.28 -9.92 -11.96
N THR A 144 3.46 -11.23 -11.96
CA THR A 144 3.97 -11.95 -13.13
C THR A 144 2.97 -11.89 -14.29
N SER A 145 1.68 -12.05 -14.01
CA SER A 145 0.62 -11.95 -15.02
C SER A 145 0.55 -10.54 -15.63
N LEU A 146 0.72 -9.50 -14.81
CA LEU A 146 0.74 -8.11 -15.26
C LEU A 146 1.86 -7.87 -16.30
N GLY A 147 3.09 -8.26 -15.98
CA GLY A 147 4.23 -8.10 -16.89
C GLY A 147 4.10 -8.90 -18.18
N ILE A 148 3.56 -10.12 -18.12
CA ILE A 148 3.30 -10.94 -19.31
C ILE A 148 2.18 -10.33 -20.17
N ASN A 149 1.12 -9.82 -19.56
CA ASN A 149 0.02 -9.16 -20.28
C ASN A 149 0.51 -7.91 -21.02
N ASP A 150 1.40 -7.12 -20.40
CA ASP A 150 2.03 -5.98 -21.07
C ASP A 150 2.85 -6.47 -22.28
N ALA A 151 3.70 -7.49 -22.12
CA ALA A 151 4.49 -8.04 -23.21
C ALA A 151 3.62 -8.58 -24.37
N ILE A 152 2.53 -9.29 -24.07
CA ILE A 152 1.57 -9.77 -25.07
C ILE A 152 0.91 -8.58 -25.79
N CYS A 153 0.54 -7.54 -25.06
CA CYS A 153 -0.04 -6.33 -25.62
C CYS A 153 0.92 -5.66 -26.62
N PHE A 154 2.20 -5.55 -26.26
CA PHE A 154 3.25 -5.03 -27.14
C PHE A 154 3.37 -5.85 -28.44
N ASP A 155 3.37 -7.18 -28.34
CA ASP A 155 3.50 -8.07 -29.51
C ASP A 155 2.29 -7.96 -30.46
N ILE A 156 1.07 -7.94 -29.92
CA ILE A 156 -0.18 -7.83 -30.71
C ILE A 156 -0.29 -6.47 -31.42
N LEU A 157 0.08 -5.38 -30.75
CA LEU A 157 -0.04 -4.03 -31.33
C LEU A 157 1.02 -3.73 -32.39
N GLY A 158 2.21 -4.34 -32.28
CA GLY A 158 3.34 -4.14 -33.17
C GLY A 158 4.02 -2.77 -33.02
N GLN A 159 5.22 -2.64 -33.58
CA GLN A 159 6.07 -1.44 -33.43
C GLN A 159 5.42 -0.13 -33.92
N ALA A 160 4.56 -0.20 -34.93
CA ALA A 160 3.93 0.98 -35.55
C ALA A 160 2.82 1.64 -34.69
N LYS A 161 2.37 0.99 -33.60
CA LYS A 161 1.22 1.44 -32.79
C LYS A 161 1.53 1.53 -31.29
N GLN A 162 2.78 1.78 -30.90
CA GLN A 162 3.18 1.92 -29.48
C GLN A 162 2.34 2.96 -28.72
N LEU A 163 1.90 4.05 -29.37
CA LEU A 163 0.99 5.05 -28.78
C LEU A 163 -0.38 4.49 -28.36
N LYS A 164 -0.80 3.32 -28.86
CA LYS A 164 -2.06 2.66 -28.47
C LYS A 164 -1.95 1.87 -27.16
N ILE A 165 -0.73 1.60 -26.69
CA ILE A 165 -0.50 0.86 -25.43
C ILE A 165 -0.98 1.68 -24.24
N GLY A 166 -0.73 2.99 -24.25
CA GLY A 166 -1.28 3.90 -23.25
C GLY A 166 -2.82 3.86 -23.20
N LYS A 167 -3.48 3.69 -24.35
CA LYS A 167 -4.95 3.52 -24.42
C LYS A 167 -5.41 2.18 -23.85
N GLN A 168 -4.62 1.12 -23.99
CA GLN A 168 -4.92 -0.18 -23.37
C GLN A 168 -4.76 -0.11 -21.85
N ARG A 169 -3.66 0.49 -21.38
CA ARG A 169 -3.38 0.68 -19.96
C ARG A 169 -4.44 1.55 -19.26
N LEU A 170 -5.00 2.52 -20.00
CA LEU A 170 -6.14 3.32 -19.53
C LEU A 170 -7.33 2.46 -19.11
N TRP A 171 -7.70 1.46 -19.92
CA TRP A 171 -8.81 0.54 -19.59
C TRP A 171 -8.51 -0.30 -18.35
N ALA A 172 -7.24 -0.63 -18.09
CA ALA A 172 -6.83 -1.33 -16.87
C ALA A 172 -7.04 -0.45 -15.62
N THR A 173 -6.59 0.80 -15.66
CA THR A 173 -6.79 1.79 -14.58
C THR A 173 -8.28 2.03 -14.33
N MET A 174 -9.08 2.21 -15.38
CA MET A 174 -10.54 2.37 -15.26
C MET A 174 -11.21 1.13 -14.66
N GLY A 175 -10.80 -0.06 -15.09
CA GLY A 175 -11.32 -1.33 -14.56
C GLY A 175 -11.03 -1.48 -13.08
N TYR A 176 -9.82 -1.13 -12.63
CA TYR A 176 -9.45 -1.15 -11.22
C TYR A 176 -10.34 -0.24 -10.36
N GLY A 177 -10.53 1.02 -10.78
CA GLY A 177 -11.40 1.97 -10.08
C GLY A 177 -12.87 1.53 -10.00
N VAL A 178 -13.43 1.05 -11.12
CA VAL A 178 -14.82 0.57 -11.17
C VAL A 178 -15.01 -0.68 -10.31
N ALA A 179 -14.06 -1.63 -10.37
CA ALA A 179 -14.12 -2.85 -9.57
C ALA A 179 -14.05 -2.55 -8.07
N ALA A 180 -13.16 -1.63 -7.65
CA ALA A 180 -13.03 -1.20 -6.25
C ALA A 180 -14.30 -0.49 -5.74
N CYS A 181 -14.91 0.38 -6.55
CA CYS A 181 -16.15 1.04 -6.17
C CYS A 181 -17.33 0.05 -6.08
N LEU A 182 -17.42 -0.89 -7.03
CA LEU A 182 -18.48 -1.91 -7.04
C LEU A 182 -18.36 -2.85 -5.85
N SER A 183 -17.15 -3.34 -5.55
CA SER A 183 -16.91 -4.21 -4.40
C SER A 183 -17.23 -3.49 -3.08
N GLY A 184 -16.79 -2.24 -2.93
CA GLY A 184 -17.07 -1.41 -1.76
C GLY A 184 -18.56 -1.19 -1.52
N TYR A 185 -19.30 -0.85 -2.59
CA TYR A 185 -20.75 -0.68 -2.54
C TYR A 185 -21.48 -1.97 -2.11
N MET A 186 -21.13 -3.11 -2.70
CA MET A 186 -21.76 -4.39 -2.38
C MET A 186 -21.51 -4.82 -0.92
N VAL A 187 -20.30 -4.59 -0.41
CA VAL A 187 -19.94 -4.92 0.97
C VAL A 187 -20.73 -4.07 1.97
N ASP A 188 -20.89 -2.77 1.70
CA ASP A 188 -21.63 -1.87 2.60
C ASP A 188 -23.15 -2.09 2.56
N LEU A 189 -23.73 -2.40 1.40
CA LEU A 189 -25.16 -2.72 1.29
C LEU A 189 -25.56 -3.94 2.10
N TRP A 190 -24.72 -4.98 2.09
CA TRP A 190 -25.06 -6.27 2.68
C TRP A 190 -24.78 -6.35 4.18
N SER A 191 -23.78 -5.61 4.66
CA SER A 191 -23.33 -5.70 6.05
C SER A 191 -24.21 -4.92 7.04
N HIS A 192 -25.41 -4.45 6.64
CA HIS A 192 -26.44 -3.82 7.49
C HIS A 192 -25.90 -3.05 8.72
N GLU A 193 -25.02 -2.07 8.47
CA GLU A 193 -24.42 -1.17 9.49
C GLU A 193 -23.52 -1.83 10.57
N GLU A 194 -23.22 -3.12 10.47
CA GLU A 194 -22.26 -3.77 11.37
C GLU A 194 -20.83 -3.21 11.18
N ILE A 195 -20.11 -3.07 12.29
CA ILE A 195 -18.70 -2.64 12.32
C ILE A 195 -17.82 -3.65 11.58
N TYR A 196 -18.19 -4.94 11.60
CA TYR A 196 -17.51 -6.00 10.88
C TYR A 196 -18.21 -6.29 9.57
N LYS A 197 -17.50 -6.01 8.47
CA LYS A 197 -18.05 -6.17 7.13
C LYS A 197 -17.93 -7.62 6.66
N THR A 198 -19.02 -8.15 6.10
CA THR A 198 -19.02 -9.49 5.49
C THR A 198 -18.61 -9.38 4.03
N TYR A 199 -17.42 -9.92 3.71
CA TYR A 199 -16.85 -9.85 2.36
C TYR A 199 -17.36 -10.92 1.40
N THR A 200 -18.21 -11.85 1.85
CA THR A 200 -18.71 -12.96 1.01
C THR A 200 -19.41 -12.48 -0.26
N LEU A 201 -20.11 -11.34 -0.21
CA LEU A 201 -20.86 -10.85 -1.37
C LEU A 201 -19.97 -10.32 -2.50
N MET A 202 -18.78 -9.80 -2.21
CA MET A 202 -17.85 -9.36 -3.27
C MET A 202 -17.21 -10.53 -4.04
N LEU A 203 -17.36 -11.78 -3.57
CA LEU A 203 -16.93 -12.95 -4.31
C LEU A 203 -17.74 -13.18 -5.60
N ILE A 204 -18.99 -12.70 -5.63
CA ILE A 204 -19.87 -12.82 -6.81
C ILE A 204 -19.33 -12.01 -7.99
N PRO A 205 -19.14 -10.68 -7.90
CA PRO A 205 -18.58 -9.91 -9.01
C PRO A 205 -17.15 -10.36 -9.34
N ALA A 206 -16.34 -10.75 -8.35
CA ALA A 206 -15.00 -11.29 -8.59
C ALA A 206 -15.06 -12.55 -9.46
N ALA A 207 -15.92 -13.52 -9.14
CA ALA A 207 -16.09 -14.74 -9.94
C ALA A 207 -16.56 -14.43 -11.38
N ILE A 208 -17.47 -13.47 -11.56
CA ILE A 208 -17.92 -13.03 -12.88
C ILE A 208 -16.74 -12.49 -13.71
N PHE A 209 -15.94 -11.58 -13.14
CA PHE A 209 -14.79 -11.01 -13.83
C PHE A 209 -13.71 -12.06 -14.15
N ILE A 210 -13.43 -12.98 -13.23
CA ILE A 210 -12.49 -14.08 -13.46
C ILE A 210 -12.95 -14.97 -14.62
N CYS A 211 -14.24 -15.32 -14.68
CA CYS A 211 -14.80 -16.10 -15.78
C CYS A 211 -14.65 -15.38 -17.13
N ILE A 212 -14.93 -14.08 -17.17
CA ILE A 212 -14.76 -13.26 -18.37
C ILE A 212 -13.29 -13.25 -18.81
N ASP A 213 -12.37 -13.03 -17.88
CA ASP A 213 -10.92 -13.01 -18.15
C ASP A 213 -10.43 -14.35 -18.72
N LEU A 214 -10.84 -15.47 -18.11
CA LEU A 214 -10.51 -16.81 -18.62
C LEU A 214 -11.03 -17.06 -20.04
N ILE A 215 -12.27 -16.65 -20.34
CA ILE A 215 -12.85 -16.76 -21.69
C ILE A 215 -12.05 -15.91 -22.69
N CYS A 216 -11.63 -14.70 -22.31
CA CYS A 216 -10.80 -13.84 -23.13
C CYS A 216 -9.42 -14.44 -23.38
N CYS A 217 -8.76 -14.99 -22.35
CA CYS A 217 -7.46 -15.64 -22.47
C CYS A 217 -7.48 -16.86 -23.40
N ILE A 218 -8.53 -17.67 -23.40
CA ILE A 218 -8.65 -18.83 -24.30
C ILE A 218 -8.70 -18.39 -25.77
N LYS A 219 -9.26 -17.21 -26.06
CA LYS A 219 -9.40 -16.70 -27.43
C LYS A 219 -8.14 -15.98 -27.94
N LEU A 220 -7.19 -15.66 -27.07
CA LEU A 220 -5.93 -14.99 -27.45
C LEU A 220 -4.97 -15.99 -28.10
N LYS A 221 -4.72 -15.81 -29.41
CA LYS A 221 -3.67 -16.54 -30.13
C LYS A 221 -2.34 -15.83 -29.93
N MET A 222 -1.35 -16.52 -29.37
CA MET A 222 -0.02 -15.96 -29.09
C MET A 222 1.04 -16.53 -30.04
N SER A 223 1.92 -15.67 -30.55
CA SER A 223 3.18 -16.06 -31.19
C SER A 223 4.33 -15.78 -30.23
N PHE A 224 4.83 -16.80 -29.54
CA PHE A 224 6.01 -16.63 -28.69
C PHE A 224 7.27 -16.45 -29.54
N LYS A 225 7.95 -15.31 -29.37
CA LYS A 225 9.35 -15.15 -29.76
C LYS A 225 10.23 -15.49 -28.56
N SER A 226 11.22 -16.35 -28.77
CA SER A 226 12.14 -16.81 -27.72
C SER A 226 12.95 -15.63 -27.15
N GLY A 227 13.14 -15.62 -25.83
CA GLY A 227 13.83 -14.56 -25.10
C GLY A 227 15.35 -14.55 -25.30
N SER A 228 15.96 -13.38 -25.14
CA SER A 228 17.43 -13.22 -25.24
C SER A 228 18.14 -13.75 -24.00
N THR A 229 19.29 -14.38 -24.18
CA THR A 229 20.08 -15.05 -23.12
C THR A 229 21.08 -14.13 -22.40
N THR A 230 21.07 -12.82 -22.66
CA THR A 230 22.09 -11.85 -22.17
C THR A 230 21.64 -10.91 -21.06
N ILE A 231 20.42 -11.06 -20.54
CA ILE A 231 19.78 -10.12 -19.59
C ILE A 231 20.66 -9.80 -18.37
N LEU A 232 21.28 -10.80 -17.75
CA LEU A 232 22.07 -10.60 -16.53
C LEU A 232 23.34 -9.76 -16.78
N LYS A 233 23.99 -9.93 -17.92
CA LYS A 233 25.19 -9.16 -18.30
C LYS A 233 24.83 -7.69 -18.55
N ASP A 234 23.67 -7.45 -19.17
CA ASP A 234 23.17 -6.11 -19.44
C ASP A 234 22.81 -5.38 -18.14
N VAL A 235 22.17 -6.05 -17.17
CA VAL A 235 21.89 -5.49 -15.83
C VAL A 235 23.18 -5.11 -15.10
N ILE A 236 24.18 -6.00 -15.08
CA ILE A 236 25.46 -5.76 -14.40
C ILE A 236 26.22 -4.59 -15.04
N MET A 237 26.16 -4.46 -16.37
CA MET A 237 26.79 -3.34 -17.07
C MET A 237 26.10 -2.01 -16.73
N LEU A 238 24.77 -1.98 -16.67
CA LEU A 238 23.99 -0.79 -16.33
C LEU A 238 24.25 -0.32 -14.89
N LEU A 239 24.39 -1.24 -13.94
CA LEU A 239 24.70 -0.93 -12.54
C LEU A 239 26.10 -0.33 -12.33
N LYS A 240 26.98 -0.30 -13.35
CA LYS A 240 28.28 0.38 -13.27
C LYS A 240 28.19 1.88 -13.49
N SER A 241 27.11 2.38 -14.10
CA SER A 241 26.96 3.81 -14.37
C SER A 241 26.49 4.57 -13.13
N LYS A 242 27.29 5.55 -12.69
CA LYS A 242 26.98 6.40 -11.51
C LYS A 242 25.63 7.12 -11.66
N SER A 243 25.28 7.55 -12.88
CA SER A 243 24.02 8.25 -13.16
C SER A 243 22.80 7.32 -12.97
N ILE A 244 22.93 6.06 -13.38
CA ILE A 244 21.87 5.04 -13.23
C ILE A 244 21.67 4.69 -11.76
N ILE A 245 22.74 4.53 -10.97
CA ILE A 245 22.64 4.26 -9.52
C ILE A 245 21.88 5.39 -8.81
N ILE A 246 22.27 6.65 -9.07
CA ILE A 246 21.60 7.81 -8.47
C ILE A 246 20.11 7.80 -8.81
N PHE A 247 19.77 7.52 -10.07
CA PHE A 247 18.39 7.41 -10.51
C PHE A 247 17.62 6.25 -9.84
N LEU A 248 18.22 5.07 -9.69
CA LEU A 248 17.61 3.93 -8.98
C LEU A 248 17.36 4.24 -7.50
N CYS A 249 18.23 5.02 -6.86
CA CYS A 249 17.97 5.51 -5.50
C CYS A 249 16.68 6.35 -5.45
N PHE A 250 16.47 7.27 -6.40
CA PHE A 250 15.23 8.05 -6.47
C PHE A 250 13.99 7.17 -6.73
N ALA A 251 14.10 6.18 -7.60
CA ALA A 251 13.03 5.21 -7.83
C ALA A 251 12.68 4.42 -6.54
N THR A 252 13.70 4.07 -5.74
CA THR A 252 13.51 3.42 -4.44
C THR A 252 12.73 4.31 -3.48
N PHE A 253 13.08 5.60 -3.37
CA PHE A 253 12.37 6.55 -2.50
C PHE A 253 10.92 6.74 -2.92
N LEU A 254 10.64 6.77 -4.22
CA LEU A 254 9.27 6.80 -4.69
C LEU A 254 8.52 5.52 -4.28
N GLY A 255 9.16 4.34 -4.37
CA GLY A 255 8.56 3.08 -3.93
C GLY A 255 8.24 3.07 -2.43
N ILE A 256 9.11 3.70 -1.61
CA ILE A 256 8.86 3.89 -0.18
C ILE A 256 7.59 4.73 0.05
N LEU A 257 7.45 5.85 -0.66
CA LEU A 257 6.26 6.71 -0.54
C LEU A 257 4.99 6.03 -1.07
N ASP A 258 5.11 5.22 -2.12
CA ASP A 258 3.98 4.49 -2.70
C ASP A 258 3.46 3.37 -1.78
N SER A 259 4.31 2.78 -0.94
CA SER A 259 3.89 1.80 0.06
C SER A 259 2.82 2.34 1.02
N ILE A 260 2.84 3.65 1.31
CA ILE A 260 1.83 4.32 2.14
C ILE A 260 0.46 4.21 1.47
N LYS A 261 0.38 4.51 0.18
CA LYS A 261 -0.85 4.46 -0.60
C LYS A 261 -1.41 3.04 -0.65
N ARG A 262 -0.56 2.06 -0.97
CA ARG A 262 -1.04 0.69 -1.25
C ARG A 262 -1.40 -0.10 0.02
N ASN A 263 -0.66 0.07 1.12
CA ASN A 263 -0.89 -0.71 2.34
C ASN A 263 -1.62 0.06 3.46
N PHE A 264 -1.38 1.36 3.59
CA PHE A 264 -1.75 2.10 4.81
C PHE A 264 -2.83 3.16 4.60
N LEU A 265 -3.08 3.61 3.37
CA LEU A 265 -4.08 4.65 3.11
C LEU A 265 -5.48 4.19 3.48
N LEU A 266 -5.90 3.00 3.05
CA LEU A 266 -7.23 2.47 3.37
C LEU A 266 -7.38 2.21 4.87
N TRP A 267 -6.37 1.63 5.53
CA TRP A 267 -6.33 1.51 6.99
C TRP A 267 -6.44 2.86 7.70
N TYR A 268 -5.76 3.90 7.20
CA TYR A 268 -5.90 5.25 7.74
C TYR A 268 -7.31 5.81 7.58
N VAL A 269 -7.96 5.54 6.45
CA VAL A 269 -9.35 5.96 6.23
C VAL A 269 -10.28 5.23 7.22
N GLU A 270 -10.05 3.94 7.51
CA GLU A 270 -10.78 3.18 8.52
C GLU A 270 -10.57 3.75 9.93
N ASP A 271 -9.32 3.99 10.34
CA ASP A 271 -9.00 4.60 11.64
C ASP A 271 -9.71 5.96 11.82
N LEU A 272 -9.71 6.77 10.76
CA LEU A 272 -10.42 8.04 10.75
C LEU A 272 -11.95 7.84 10.78
N ALA A 273 -12.48 6.81 10.14
CA ALA A 273 -13.91 6.49 10.15
C ALA A 273 -14.39 5.99 11.52
N VAL A 274 -13.56 5.26 12.27
CA VAL A 274 -13.85 4.85 13.65
C VAL A 274 -14.01 6.07 14.55
N THR A 275 -13.10 7.04 14.45
CA THR A 275 -13.14 8.26 15.28
C THR A 275 -14.27 9.22 14.91
N THR A 276 -14.76 9.15 13.67
CA THR A 276 -15.78 10.08 13.13
C THR A 276 -17.16 9.45 12.91
N ASN A 277 -17.36 8.19 13.32
CA ASN A 277 -18.60 7.42 13.15
C ASN A 277 -19.06 7.21 11.69
N TYR A 278 -18.11 7.03 10.75
CA TYR A 278 -18.39 6.75 9.33
C TYR A 278 -18.24 5.26 8.94
N MET A 279 -18.05 4.36 9.91
CA MET A 279 -17.81 2.93 9.66
C MET A 279 -18.92 2.24 8.85
N SER A 280 -20.17 2.73 8.91
CA SER A 280 -21.27 2.12 8.17
C SER A 280 -21.11 2.21 6.64
N LYS A 281 -20.44 3.24 6.12
CA LYS A 281 -20.26 3.51 4.68
C LYS A 281 -18.79 3.49 4.24
N ILE A 282 -17.92 2.89 5.04
CA ILE A 282 -16.47 3.01 4.86
C ILE A 282 -15.99 2.35 3.57
N LYS A 283 -16.52 1.19 3.20
CA LYS A 283 -16.07 0.45 2.01
C LYS A 283 -16.49 1.12 0.72
N LEU A 284 -17.65 1.75 0.71
CA LEU A 284 -18.08 2.62 -0.37
C LEU A 284 -17.16 3.85 -0.48
N ILE A 285 -16.79 4.48 0.63
CA ILE A 285 -15.87 5.63 0.63
C ILE A 285 -14.49 5.23 0.10
N GLU A 286 -13.92 4.11 0.55
CA GLU A 286 -12.66 3.55 0.03
C GLU A 286 -12.73 3.27 -1.48
N GLY A 287 -13.83 2.67 -1.93
CA GLY A 287 -14.09 2.40 -3.34
C GLY A 287 -14.22 3.68 -4.17
N LEU A 288 -14.88 4.72 -3.65
CA LEU A 288 -15.00 6.03 -4.29
C LEU A 288 -13.67 6.78 -4.34
N ILE A 289 -12.84 6.68 -3.28
CA ILE A 289 -11.48 7.25 -3.27
C ILE A 289 -10.67 6.59 -4.39
N THR A 290 -10.71 5.26 -4.49
CA THR A 290 -9.99 4.49 -5.53
C THR A 290 -10.49 4.84 -6.94
N LEU A 291 -11.80 5.03 -7.11
CA LEU A 291 -12.38 5.48 -8.37
C LEU A 291 -11.97 6.92 -8.72
N ALA A 292 -11.94 7.81 -7.73
CA ALA A 292 -11.57 9.20 -7.93
C ALA A 292 -10.10 9.36 -8.33
N GLU A 293 -9.18 8.66 -7.66
CA GLU A 293 -7.75 8.72 -8.04
C GLU A 293 -7.51 8.21 -9.47
N THR A 294 -8.18 7.11 -9.84
CA THR A 294 -8.02 6.46 -11.14
C THR A 294 -8.66 7.27 -12.26
N PHE A 295 -9.91 7.76 -12.12
CA PHE A 295 -10.59 8.51 -13.18
C PHE A 295 -10.19 9.98 -13.26
N GLY A 296 -9.84 10.58 -12.12
CA GLY A 296 -9.45 11.98 -12.06
C GLY A 296 -7.96 12.15 -12.33
N GLY A 297 -7.18 12.19 -11.26
CA GLY A 297 -5.78 12.59 -11.30
C GLY A 297 -4.93 11.74 -12.24
N GLU A 298 -5.04 10.41 -12.17
CA GLU A 298 -4.17 9.51 -12.93
C GLU A 298 -4.32 9.70 -14.45
N ILE A 299 -5.54 9.62 -14.98
CA ILE A 299 -5.80 9.75 -16.42
C ILE A 299 -5.36 11.10 -16.96
N VAL A 300 -5.72 12.17 -16.25
CA VAL A 300 -5.41 13.54 -16.67
C VAL A 300 -3.89 13.73 -16.74
N PHE A 301 -3.17 13.38 -15.67
CA PHE A 301 -1.72 13.60 -15.63
C PHE A 301 -0.93 12.66 -16.52
N LEU A 302 -1.37 11.42 -16.74
CA LEU A 302 -0.76 10.54 -17.74
C LEU A 302 -0.90 11.11 -19.15
N PHE A 303 -2.06 11.65 -19.50
CA PHE A 303 -2.29 12.25 -20.82
C PHE A 303 -1.42 13.51 -21.05
N PHE A 304 -1.27 14.35 -20.03
CA PHE A 304 -0.47 15.58 -20.12
C PHE A 304 1.02 15.40 -19.79
N SER A 305 1.44 14.23 -19.31
CA SER A 305 2.80 13.95 -18.83
C SER A 305 3.89 14.36 -19.83
N GLY A 306 3.75 13.98 -21.11
CA GLY A 306 4.70 14.33 -22.17
C GLY A 306 4.85 15.84 -22.38
N LYS A 307 3.74 16.60 -22.34
CA LYS A 307 3.78 18.06 -22.47
C LYS A 307 4.45 18.71 -21.26
N ILE A 308 4.21 18.19 -20.06
CA ILE A 308 4.81 18.68 -18.82
C ILE A 308 6.32 18.42 -18.84
N MET A 309 6.73 17.19 -19.16
CA MET A 309 8.14 16.81 -19.25
C MET A 309 8.90 17.58 -20.32
N ASN A 310 8.29 17.84 -21.48
CA ASN A 310 8.92 18.65 -22.53
C ASN A 310 9.12 20.12 -22.11
N LYS A 311 8.24 20.65 -21.26
CA LYS A 311 8.30 22.05 -20.80
C LYS A 311 9.23 22.23 -19.59
N LEU A 312 9.15 21.33 -18.62
CA LEU A 312 9.89 21.43 -17.36
C LEU A 312 11.21 20.64 -17.37
N GLY A 313 11.35 19.65 -18.25
CA GLY A 313 12.43 18.66 -18.18
C GLY A 313 12.19 17.61 -17.09
N TYR A 314 12.91 16.48 -17.18
CA TYR A 314 12.72 15.34 -16.26
C TYR A 314 13.00 15.71 -14.81
N THR A 315 14.09 16.43 -14.53
CA THR A 315 14.51 16.75 -13.16
C THR A 315 13.49 17.64 -12.43
N TYR A 316 13.08 18.76 -13.03
CA TYR A 316 12.10 19.64 -12.40
C TYR A 316 10.72 18.99 -12.29
N THR A 317 10.36 18.10 -13.23
CA THR A 317 9.14 17.31 -13.14
C THR A 317 9.15 16.39 -11.92
N LEU A 318 10.26 15.67 -11.65
CA LEU A 318 10.40 14.84 -10.46
C LEU A 318 10.32 15.66 -9.15
N ILE A 319 10.96 16.84 -9.10
CA ILE A 319 10.86 17.74 -7.94
C ILE A 319 9.41 18.14 -7.70
N PHE A 320 8.70 18.53 -8.77
CA PHE A 320 7.28 18.86 -8.70
C PHE A 320 6.45 17.69 -8.16
N CYS A 321 6.72 16.45 -8.62
CA CYS A 321 6.04 15.25 -8.11
C CYS A 321 6.27 15.05 -6.60
N PHE A 322 7.50 15.19 -6.09
CA PHE A 322 7.79 15.07 -4.66
C PHE A 322 7.13 16.16 -3.83
N ILE A 323 7.05 17.39 -4.34
CA ILE A 323 6.30 18.48 -3.70
C ILE A 323 4.81 18.12 -3.61
N CYS A 324 4.21 17.64 -4.70
CA CYS A 324 2.82 17.18 -4.70
C CYS A 324 2.59 16.00 -3.75
N TYR A 325 3.56 15.07 -3.63
CA TYR A 325 3.51 13.97 -2.66
C TYR A 325 3.50 14.48 -1.22
N SER A 326 4.35 15.46 -0.91
CA SER A 326 4.40 16.10 0.40
C SER A 326 3.05 16.74 0.76
N PHE A 327 2.48 17.53 -0.16
CA PHE A 327 1.16 18.14 0.03
C PHE A 327 0.06 17.09 0.17
N ARG A 328 0.08 16.02 -0.63
CA ARG A 328 -0.91 14.94 -0.58
C ARG A 328 -0.95 14.30 0.80
N LEU A 329 0.18 13.80 1.29
CA LEU A 329 0.27 13.16 2.61
C LEU A 329 -0.04 14.16 3.74
N GLY A 330 0.42 15.40 3.61
CA GLY A 330 0.15 16.47 4.57
C GLY A 330 -1.34 16.77 4.69
N LEU A 331 -2.04 16.95 3.57
CA LEU A 331 -3.48 17.21 3.54
C LEU A 331 -4.28 16.00 4.05
N ILE A 332 -3.92 14.77 3.67
CA ILE A 332 -4.56 13.55 4.20
C ILE A 332 -4.47 13.50 5.73
N SER A 333 -3.31 13.89 6.29
CA SER A 333 -3.11 13.95 7.74
C SER A 333 -3.90 15.05 8.47
N LEU A 334 -4.43 16.03 7.73
CA LEU A 334 -5.23 17.14 8.25
C LEU A 334 -6.73 16.92 8.01
N SER A 335 -7.11 15.87 7.29
CA SER A 335 -8.49 15.54 6.99
C SER A 335 -9.29 15.29 8.29
N PRO A 336 -10.37 16.06 8.53
CA PRO A 336 -11.17 15.90 9.74
C PRO A 336 -12.13 14.71 9.67
N MET A 337 -12.41 14.20 8.47
CA MET A 337 -13.32 13.07 8.23
C MET A 337 -12.98 12.38 6.90
N PRO A 338 -13.34 11.10 6.69
CA PRO A 338 -12.95 10.31 5.51
C PRO A 338 -13.28 10.95 4.17
N TRP A 339 -14.40 11.68 4.07
CA TRP A 339 -14.84 12.32 2.84
C TRP A 339 -13.87 13.37 2.28
N TRP A 340 -13.03 13.99 3.11
CA TRP A 340 -12.01 14.94 2.63
C TRP A 340 -10.86 14.27 1.88
N ILE A 341 -10.63 12.98 2.12
CA ILE A 341 -9.56 12.23 1.43
C ILE A 341 -9.90 12.07 -0.05
N LEU A 342 -11.18 11.94 -0.41
CA LEU A 342 -11.63 11.80 -1.79
C LEU A 342 -11.18 12.96 -2.72
N PRO A 343 -11.49 14.25 -2.44
CA PRO A 343 -11.03 15.34 -3.30
C PRO A 343 -9.51 15.53 -3.26
N ILE A 344 -8.84 15.18 -2.16
CA ILE A 344 -7.36 15.24 -2.08
C ILE A 344 -6.75 14.22 -3.04
N GLU A 345 -7.23 12.98 -3.00
CA GLU A 345 -6.77 11.91 -3.90
C GLU A 345 -7.12 12.21 -5.35
N LEU A 346 -8.34 12.69 -5.63
CA LEU A 346 -8.76 13.11 -6.97
C LEU A 346 -7.77 14.10 -7.61
N LEU A 347 -7.29 15.08 -6.84
CA LEU A 347 -6.45 16.18 -7.35
C LEU A 347 -4.96 15.87 -7.30
N LEU A 348 -4.47 15.28 -6.21
CA LEU A 348 -3.04 15.14 -5.96
C LEU A 348 -2.48 13.76 -6.28
N HIS A 349 -3.30 12.72 -6.45
CA HIS A 349 -2.81 11.41 -6.86
C HIS A 349 -2.10 11.47 -8.22
N GLY A 350 -2.73 12.10 -9.21
CA GLY A 350 -2.17 12.28 -10.55
C GLY A 350 -0.77 12.90 -10.59
N PRO A 351 -0.57 14.12 -10.07
CA PRO A 351 0.73 14.78 -10.11
C PRO A 351 1.77 14.12 -9.20
N SER A 352 1.36 13.51 -8.09
CA SER A 352 2.30 12.88 -7.15
C SER A 352 2.77 11.50 -7.63
N TYR A 353 1.87 10.67 -8.12
CA TYR A 353 2.14 9.27 -8.48
C TYR A 353 2.24 9.09 -9.99
N ALA A 354 1.16 9.38 -10.73
CA ALA A 354 1.05 9.02 -12.15
C ALA A 354 2.07 9.75 -13.03
N LEU A 355 2.24 11.06 -12.80
CA LEU A 355 3.26 11.86 -13.48
C LEU A 355 4.68 11.41 -13.11
N CYS A 356 4.89 11.02 -11.86
CA CYS A 356 6.20 10.62 -11.35
C CYS A 356 6.67 9.31 -12.01
N ILE A 357 5.82 8.28 -12.03
CA ILE A 357 6.09 7.02 -12.71
C ILE A 357 6.33 7.24 -14.20
N ALA A 358 5.48 8.03 -14.87
CA ALA A 358 5.67 8.35 -16.29
C ALA A 358 7.03 9.01 -16.55
N THR A 359 7.45 9.91 -15.65
CA THR A 359 8.75 10.61 -15.73
C THR A 359 9.92 9.66 -15.54
N ILE A 360 9.86 8.77 -14.54
CA ILE A 360 10.88 7.76 -14.26
C ILE A 360 11.04 6.82 -15.46
N ILE A 361 9.95 6.27 -15.99
CA ILE A 361 9.99 5.34 -17.12
C ILE A 361 10.55 6.03 -18.37
N THR A 362 10.10 7.26 -18.67
CA THR A 362 10.56 8.01 -19.85
C THR A 362 12.03 8.41 -19.72
N TYR A 363 12.47 8.84 -18.53
CA TYR A 363 13.88 9.13 -18.27
C TYR A 363 14.74 7.88 -18.44
N ALA A 364 14.35 6.74 -17.85
CA ALA A 364 15.07 5.48 -17.98
C ALA A 364 15.25 5.06 -19.45
N ASN A 365 14.22 5.26 -20.27
CA ASN A 365 14.29 4.99 -21.71
C ASN A 365 15.25 5.93 -22.44
N SER A 366 15.26 7.21 -22.07
CA SER A 366 16.12 8.21 -22.72
C SER A 366 17.62 7.99 -22.48
N VAL A 367 17.99 7.37 -21.37
CA VAL A 367 19.40 7.13 -20.99
C VAL A 367 19.92 5.75 -21.41
N THR A 368 19.06 4.89 -21.96
CA THR A 368 19.39 3.47 -22.20
C THR A 368 19.79 3.22 -23.64
N PRO A 369 20.89 2.48 -23.90
CA PRO A 369 21.31 2.16 -25.26
C PRO A 369 20.27 1.33 -26.02
N PRO A 370 20.21 1.45 -27.36
CA PRO A 370 19.29 0.69 -28.20
C PRO A 370 19.45 -0.81 -27.95
N GLY A 371 18.36 -1.49 -27.57
CA GLY A 371 18.34 -2.93 -27.27
C GLY A 371 18.31 -3.29 -25.78
N ALA A 372 18.59 -2.36 -24.86
CA ALA A 372 18.54 -2.60 -23.41
C ALA A 372 17.31 -2.01 -22.71
N SER A 373 16.39 -1.36 -23.44
CA SER A 373 15.23 -0.64 -22.88
C SER A 373 14.25 -1.53 -22.08
N ALA A 374 14.06 -2.78 -22.48
CA ALA A 374 13.21 -3.70 -21.71
C ALA A 374 13.86 -4.06 -20.36
N THR A 375 15.18 -4.29 -20.37
CA THR A 375 15.95 -4.64 -19.18
C THR A 375 16.00 -3.49 -18.17
N ILE A 376 16.24 -2.24 -18.62
CA ILE A 376 16.24 -1.09 -17.70
C ILE A 376 14.85 -0.85 -17.12
N GLN A 377 13.78 -0.98 -17.91
CA GLN A 377 12.42 -0.77 -17.43
C GLN A 377 12.06 -1.82 -16.38
N GLY A 378 12.41 -3.08 -16.63
CA GLY A 378 12.26 -4.15 -15.65
C GLY A 378 13.03 -3.87 -14.36
N LEU A 379 14.28 -3.40 -14.46
CA LEU A 379 15.09 -3.03 -13.29
C LEU A 379 14.46 -1.89 -12.50
N VAL A 380 14.06 -0.81 -13.17
CA VAL A 380 13.45 0.36 -12.54
C VAL A 380 12.14 0.01 -11.85
N GLN A 381 11.27 -0.78 -12.51
CA GLN A 381 10.04 -1.27 -11.92
C GLN A 381 10.32 -2.17 -10.71
N SER A 382 11.33 -3.05 -10.79
CA SER A 382 11.69 -3.94 -9.68
C SER A 382 12.21 -3.19 -8.45
N VAL A 383 12.93 -2.08 -8.67
CA VAL A 383 13.44 -1.24 -7.58
C VAL A 383 12.31 -0.41 -6.98
N HIS A 384 11.37 0.08 -7.81
CA HIS A 384 10.21 0.85 -7.36
C HIS A 384 9.17 -0.03 -6.61
N ASP A 385 8.55 -0.97 -7.31
CA ASP A 385 7.45 -1.82 -6.80
C ASP A 385 7.93 -2.99 -5.94
N GLY A 386 9.21 -3.36 -6.04
CA GLY A 386 9.80 -4.42 -5.23
C GLY A 386 10.56 -3.87 -4.03
N PHE A 387 11.80 -3.43 -4.27
CA PHE A 387 12.72 -3.07 -3.18
C PHE A 387 12.25 -1.85 -2.37
N GLY A 388 11.87 -0.77 -3.05
CA GLY A 388 11.36 0.45 -2.41
C GLY A 388 10.07 0.17 -1.64
N TYR A 389 9.15 -0.57 -2.24
CA TYR A 389 7.91 -0.98 -1.61
C TYR A 389 8.13 -1.83 -0.34
N LEU A 390 9.06 -2.77 -0.37
CA LEU A 390 9.43 -3.61 0.78
C LEU A 390 9.95 -2.76 1.94
N ILE A 391 10.91 -1.88 1.67
CA ILE A 391 11.47 -0.97 2.69
C ILE A 391 10.36 -0.07 3.24
N GLY A 392 9.56 0.51 2.35
CA GLY A 392 8.45 1.38 2.73
C GLY A 392 7.45 0.67 3.62
N SER A 393 7.04 -0.54 3.26
CA SER A 393 6.09 -1.33 4.05
C SER A 393 6.58 -1.59 5.48
N LEU A 394 7.86 -1.89 5.65
CA LEU A 394 8.47 -2.09 6.97
C LEU A 394 8.58 -0.78 7.76
N VAL A 395 9.15 0.27 7.16
CA VAL A 395 9.41 1.54 7.87
C VAL A 395 8.10 2.27 8.18
N VAL A 396 7.19 2.34 7.21
CA VAL A 396 5.85 2.91 7.40
C VAL A 396 5.07 2.08 8.41
N GLY A 397 5.10 0.74 8.32
CA GLY A 397 4.39 -0.13 9.25
C GLY A 397 4.82 0.03 10.70
N VAL A 398 6.13 0.08 10.97
CA VAL A 398 6.67 0.35 12.32
C VAL A 398 6.27 1.75 12.80
N SER A 399 6.32 2.75 11.91
CA SER A 399 5.91 4.12 12.24
C SER A 399 4.43 4.20 12.56
N TYR A 400 3.59 3.52 11.77
CA TYR A 400 2.14 3.46 11.93
C TYR A 400 1.76 2.81 13.26
N ALA A 401 2.39 1.69 13.60
CA ALA A 401 2.15 0.99 14.87
C ALA A 401 2.56 1.84 16.09
N LYS A 402 3.66 2.59 15.99
CA LYS A 402 4.20 3.37 17.12
C LYS A 402 3.53 4.73 17.31
N PHE A 403 3.22 5.43 16.22
CA PHE A 403 2.79 6.83 16.25
C PHE A 403 1.34 7.03 15.76
N GLY A 404 0.70 5.99 15.25
CA GLY A 404 -0.60 6.08 14.57
C GLY A 404 -0.51 6.66 13.16
N GLY A 405 -1.62 6.58 12.43
CA GLY A 405 -1.65 6.98 11.02
C GLY A 405 -1.43 8.47 10.79
N THR A 406 -2.04 9.35 11.59
CA THR A 406 -1.93 10.82 11.40
C THR A 406 -0.49 11.31 11.49
N ILE A 407 0.26 10.89 12.53
CA ILE A 407 1.65 11.29 12.71
C ILE A 407 2.52 10.66 11.63
N THR A 408 2.27 9.41 11.26
CA THR A 408 2.99 8.72 10.18
C THR A 408 2.86 9.46 8.86
N MET A 409 1.65 9.86 8.47
CA MET A 409 1.41 10.64 7.24
C MET A 409 2.19 11.97 7.26
N ARG A 410 2.28 12.65 8.42
CA ARG A 410 3.07 13.90 8.58
C ARG A 410 4.57 13.66 8.46
N ILE A 411 5.10 12.61 9.08
CA ILE A 411 6.52 12.25 8.99
C ILE A 411 6.91 12.05 7.52
N PHE A 412 6.14 11.25 6.79
CA PHE A 412 6.43 10.98 5.38
C PHE A 412 6.12 12.16 4.45
N SER A 413 5.22 13.06 4.83
CA SER A 413 5.02 14.35 4.16
C SER A 413 6.28 15.23 4.26
N VAL A 414 6.86 15.37 5.46
CA VAL A 414 8.12 16.12 5.68
C VAL A 414 9.28 15.44 4.96
N PHE A 415 9.33 14.11 4.99
CA PHE A 415 10.33 13.33 4.28
C PHE A 415 10.28 13.58 2.76
N ALA A 416 9.09 13.57 2.16
CA ALA A 416 8.91 13.88 0.74
C ALA A 416 9.36 15.31 0.39
N ALA A 417 9.07 16.30 1.25
CA ALA A 417 9.55 17.68 1.07
C ALA A 417 11.08 17.77 1.17
N PHE A 418 11.67 17.10 2.16
CA PHE A 418 13.13 17.02 2.31
C PHE A 418 13.78 16.43 1.05
N PHE A 419 13.21 15.36 0.49
CA PHE A 419 13.70 14.76 -0.75
C PHE A 419 13.60 15.69 -1.95
N ALA A 420 12.49 16.44 -2.09
CA ALA A 420 12.34 17.44 -3.14
C ALA A 420 13.44 18.51 -3.05
N ILE A 421 13.72 19.01 -1.85
CA ILE A 421 14.76 20.02 -1.59
C ILE A 421 16.15 19.43 -1.85
N ALA A 422 16.44 18.24 -1.32
CA ALA A 422 17.72 17.58 -1.50
C ALA A 422 18.01 17.30 -2.99
N TYR A 423 17.01 16.85 -3.75
CA TYR A 423 17.15 16.62 -5.18
C TYR A 423 17.33 17.93 -5.97
N PHE A 424 16.62 18.99 -5.59
CA PHE A 424 16.81 20.32 -6.18
C PHE A 424 18.22 20.88 -5.91
N LEU A 425 18.71 20.78 -4.68
CA LEU A 425 20.07 21.19 -4.30
C LEU A 425 21.11 20.36 -5.04
N PHE A 426 20.93 19.04 -5.12
CA PHE A 426 21.79 18.15 -5.90
C PHE A 426 21.83 18.57 -7.38
N HIS A 427 20.67 18.89 -7.96
CA HIS A 427 20.59 19.34 -9.34
C HIS A 427 21.34 20.67 -9.58
N ILE A 428 21.16 21.66 -8.69
CA ILE A 428 21.84 22.95 -8.81
C ILE A 428 23.36 22.82 -8.62
N LEU A 429 23.79 22.05 -7.62
CA LEU A 429 25.20 21.99 -7.22
C LEU A 429 26.02 21.05 -8.11
N TYR A 430 25.45 19.91 -8.53
CA TYR A 430 26.19 18.85 -9.20
C TYR A 430 25.86 18.74 -10.69
N LEU A 431 24.58 18.86 -11.08
CA LEU A 431 24.17 18.67 -12.47
C LEU A 431 24.34 19.95 -13.28
N LYS A 432 23.97 21.14 -12.77
CA LYS A 432 24.09 22.41 -13.52
C LYS A 432 25.52 22.72 -13.98
N HIS A 433 26.53 22.22 -13.26
CA HIS A 433 27.94 22.35 -13.63
C HIS A 433 28.39 21.39 -14.75
N LYS A 434 27.59 20.34 -15.03
CA LYS A 434 27.81 19.33 -16.08
C LYS A 434 26.80 19.45 -17.24
N THR A 435 25.69 20.19 -17.07
CA THR A 435 24.65 20.36 -18.11
C THR A 435 25.10 21.18 -19.32
N SER A 436 26.17 21.99 -19.21
CA SER A 436 26.80 22.63 -20.37
C SER A 436 27.39 21.62 -21.35
N ASP A 437 27.86 20.46 -20.87
CA ASP A 437 28.33 19.36 -21.72
C ASP A 437 27.19 18.39 -22.08
N PHE A 438 26.20 18.20 -21.19
CA PHE A 438 25.08 17.27 -21.43
C PHE A 438 24.03 17.81 -22.42
N SER A 439 23.75 19.12 -22.47
CA SER A 439 22.85 19.69 -23.49
C SER A 439 23.43 19.54 -24.89
N PHE A 440 24.76 19.59 -25.04
CA PHE A 440 25.46 19.34 -26.29
C PHE A 440 25.35 17.87 -26.74
N ILE A 441 25.31 16.92 -25.80
CA ILE A 441 25.17 15.47 -26.07
C ILE A 441 23.71 15.07 -26.37
N VAL A 442 22.72 15.71 -25.75
CA VAL A 442 21.29 15.42 -26.01
C VAL A 442 20.85 15.99 -27.37
N ASP A 443 21.32 17.18 -27.76
CA ASP A 443 21.07 17.73 -29.09
C ASP A 443 21.76 16.93 -30.21
N SER A 444 22.93 16.32 -29.94
CA SER A 444 23.57 15.44 -30.92
C SER A 444 22.85 14.09 -31.03
N ARG A 445 22.35 13.50 -29.93
CA ARG A 445 21.61 12.22 -29.94
C ARG A 445 20.25 12.29 -30.63
N ASN A 446 19.53 13.40 -30.55
CA ASN A 446 18.24 13.57 -31.24
C ASN A 446 18.39 13.68 -32.76
N ASN A 447 19.60 13.97 -33.27
CA ASN A 447 19.87 14.13 -34.71
C ASN A 447 20.55 12.90 -35.36
N ILE A 448 20.79 11.81 -34.62
CA ILE A 448 21.48 10.63 -35.16
C ILE A 448 20.47 9.47 -35.29
N GLU A 449 20.03 9.21 -36.53
CA GLU A 449 19.39 7.94 -36.88
C GLU A 449 20.45 6.83 -36.92
N TRP A 450 20.44 5.98 -35.90
CA TRP A 450 21.36 4.85 -35.81
C TRP A 450 20.96 3.75 -36.81
N LYS A 451 21.75 3.59 -37.87
CA LYS A 451 21.54 2.52 -38.86
C LYS A 451 21.82 1.11 -38.31
N LYS A 452 22.65 0.96 -37.27
CA LYS A 452 23.01 -0.33 -36.65
C LYS A 452 23.25 -0.19 -35.13
N PRO A 453 22.98 -1.24 -34.32
CA PRO A 453 23.17 -1.22 -32.86
C PRO A 453 24.63 -1.00 -32.43
N ASP A 454 25.59 -1.53 -33.20
CA ASP A 454 27.03 -1.47 -32.89
C ASP A 454 27.58 -0.04 -32.97
N ASP A 455 26.99 0.81 -33.81
CA ASP A 455 27.39 2.21 -33.97
C ASP A 455 26.94 3.06 -32.75
N ALA A 456 25.79 2.73 -32.16
CA ALA A 456 25.30 3.37 -30.94
C ALA A 456 26.15 2.97 -29.72
N GLN A 457 26.60 1.71 -29.65
CA GLN A 457 27.44 1.22 -28.57
C GLN A 457 28.82 1.87 -28.57
N LYS A 458 29.45 2.03 -29.75
CA LYS A 458 30.73 2.75 -29.87
C LYS A 458 30.62 4.22 -29.45
N HIS A 459 29.52 4.91 -29.80
CA HIS A 459 29.36 6.31 -29.43
C HIS A 459 29.10 6.50 -27.92
N CYS A 460 28.40 5.57 -27.28
CA CYS A 460 28.22 5.59 -25.82
C CYS A 460 29.51 5.32 -25.05
N VAL A 461 30.37 4.42 -25.55
CA VAL A 461 31.68 4.13 -24.93
C VAL A 461 32.64 5.32 -25.02
N VAL A 462 32.65 6.04 -26.15
CA VAL A 462 33.49 7.25 -26.30
C VAL A 462 33.01 8.37 -25.36
N ALA A 463 31.70 8.56 -25.22
CA ALA A 463 31.14 9.55 -24.29
C ALA A 463 31.36 9.23 -22.80
N GLU A 464 31.65 7.98 -22.44
CA GLU A 464 32.02 7.56 -21.07
C GLU A 464 33.53 7.69 -20.77
N ILE A 465 34.38 7.71 -21.80
CA ILE A 465 35.84 7.86 -21.64
C ILE A 465 36.21 9.35 -21.45
N ASP A 466 35.40 10.26 -21.99
CA ASP A 466 35.62 11.70 -21.94
C ASP A 466 34.81 12.44 -20.82
N ALA A 467 34.10 11.70 -19.94
CA ALA A 467 33.18 12.25 -18.91
C ALA A 467 33.52 11.83 -17.47
#